data_AF-A0A800FXT6-F1
#
_entry.id   AF-A0A800FXT6-F1
#
_cell.length_a   1.000
_cell.length_b   1.000
_cell.length_c   1.000
_cell.angle_alpha   90.00
_cell.angle_beta   90.00
_cell.angle_gamma   90.00
#
_symmetry.space_group_name_H-M   'P 1'
#
loop_
_entity.id
_entity.type
_entity.pdbx_description
1 polymer ?
#
loop_
_entity_poly.entity_id
_entity_poly.type
_entity_poly.pdbx_seq_one_letter_code
_entity_poly.pdbx_strand_id
1 'polypeptide(L)'
;MTFLAAKKFVKVKNISIPNLVVNDDKVSEFLQGEATPENLMKELIPLLKIENPEYQEMLDYFDLVESKLGTPGAAGRVVEIADSVLREG
;
A
#
# COMPACT_ATOMS: atom_id res chain seq x y z
N MET A 1 -9.23 12.78 -17.90
CA MET A 1 -8.90 11.75 -18.91
C MET A 1 -7.46 11.21 -18.81
N THR A 2 -6.47 12.02 -18.39
CA THR A 2 -5.04 11.64 -18.35
C THR A 2 -4.73 10.39 -17.51
N PHE A 3 -5.33 10.27 -16.31
CA PHE A 3 -5.06 9.15 -15.41
C PHE A 3 -5.60 7.80 -15.89
N LEU A 4 -6.84 7.74 -16.39
CA LEU A 4 -7.42 6.48 -16.89
C LEU A 4 -6.69 5.95 -18.13
N ALA A 5 -6.16 6.85 -18.97
CA ALA A 5 -5.29 6.47 -20.07
C ALA A 5 -3.96 5.90 -19.53
N ALA A 6 -3.29 6.61 -18.61
CA ALA A 6 -2.05 6.14 -17.99
C ALA A 6 -2.23 4.79 -17.26
N LYS A 7 -3.33 4.60 -16.52
CA LYS A 7 -3.64 3.35 -15.80
C LYS A 7 -3.74 2.14 -16.73
N LYS A 8 -4.17 2.31 -17.99
CA LYS A 8 -4.17 1.22 -18.98
C LYS A 8 -2.77 0.84 -19.47
N PHE A 9 -1.80 1.75 -19.38
CA PHE A 9 -0.40 1.50 -19.76
C PHE A 9 0.45 0.98 -18.59
N VAL A 10 -0.01 1.15 -17.35
CA VAL A 10 0.65 0.61 -16.16
C VAL A 10 0.10 -0.79 -15.86
N LYS A 11 0.99 -1.80 -15.73
CA LYS A 11 0.59 -3.20 -15.51
C LYS A 11 0.13 -3.55 -14.08
N VAL A 12 0.05 -2.57 -13.18
CA VAL A 12 -0.30 -2.81 -11.77
C VAL A 12 -1.78 -2.59 -11.50
N LYS A 13 -2.42 -3.54 -10.80
CA LYS A 13 -3.85 -3.51 -10.44
C LYS A 13 -4.15 -2.42 -9.40
N ASN A 14 -3.24 -2.25 -8.44
CA ASN A 14 -3.34 -1.34 -7.30
C ASN A 14 -2.27 -0.25 -7.39
N ILE A 15 -2.43 0.82 -6.60
CA ILE A 15 -1.54 1.99 -6.61
C ILE A 15 -0.94 2.23 -5.24
N SER A 16 -1.70 2.00 -4.17
CA SER A 16 -1.21 2.16 -2.81
C SER A 16 -0.18 1.08 -2.47
N ILE A 17 0.84 1.46 -1.69
CA ILE A 17 1.90 0.53 -1.27
C ILE A 17 1.33 -0.70 -0.54
N PRO A 18 0.39 -0.56 0.44
CA PRO A 18 -0.15 -1.72 1.14
C PRO A 18 -0.75 -2.74 0.18
N ASN A 19 -1.64 -2.29 -0.72
CA ASN A 19 -2.28 -3.14 -1.71
C ASN A 19 -1.29 -3.76 -2.71
N LEU A 20 -0.26 -3.01 -3.13
CA LEU A 20 0.79 -3.52 -4.01
C LEU A 20 1.63 -4.62 -3.36
N VAL A 21 1.95 -4.46 -2.07
CA VAL A 21 2.83 -5.37 -1.33
C VAL A 21 2.16 -6.73 -1.10
N VAL A 22 0.85 -6.75 -0.84
CA VAL A 22 0.10 -7.99 -0.61
C VAL A 22 -0.69 -8.47 -1.83
N ASN A 23 -0.72 -7.70 -2.92
CA ASN A 23 -1.50 -7.95 -4.14
C ASN A 23 -3.01 -8.16 -3.85
N ASP A 24 -3.57 -7.28 -3.03
CA ASP A 24 -4.97 -7.27 -2.58
C ASP A 24 -5.53 -5.84 -2.66
N ASP A 25 -6.85 -5.68 -2.74
CA ASP A 25 -7.54 -4.37 -2.85
C ASP A 25 -8.30 -3.98 -1.59
N LYS A 26 -7.90 -4.50 -0.42
CA LYS A 26 -8.53 -4.22 0.88
C LYS A 26 -8.57 -2.75 1.26
N VAL A 27 -7.51 -1.97 0.99
CA VAL A 27 -7.53 -0.51 1.21
C VAL A 27 -8.17 0.15 0.01
N SER A 28 -9.30 0.81 0.23
CA SER A 28 -10.00 1.54 -0.83
C SER A 28 -9.13 2.64 -1.46
N GLU A 29 -9.00 2.61 -2.78
CA GLU A 29 -8.25 3.59 -3.58
C GLU A 29 -9.22 4.47 -4.36
N PHE A 30 -9.64 5.60 -3.78
CA PHE A 30 -10.52 6.56 -4.45
C PHE A 30 -9.72 7.47 -5.40
N LEU A 31 -9.81 7.21 -6.70
CA LEU A 31 -8.97 7.85 -7.70
C LEU A 31 -9.69 9.03 -8.38
N GLN A 32 -8.96 10.11 -8.64
CA GLN A 32 -9.48 11.28 -9.35
C GLN A 32 -10.70 11.89 -8.64
N GLY A 33 -11.87 11.88 -9.28
CA GLY A 33 -13.11 12.43 -8.73
C GLY A 33 -13.83 11.50 -7.75
N GLU A 34 -13.30 10.32 -7.46
CA GLU A 34 -13.95 9.35 -6.56
C GLU A 34 -13.77 9.69 -5.08
N ALA A 35 -12.80 10.55 -4.73
CA ALA A 35 -12.55 11.00 -3.36
C ALA A 35 -13.59 12.06 -2.92
N THR A 36 -14.87 11.71 -2.99
CA THR A 36 -15.97 12.56 -2.54
C THR A 36 -16.21 12.37 -1.04
N PRO A 37 -16.80 13.37 -0.34
CA PRO A 37 -17.13 13.24 1.07
C PRO A 37 -17.96 11.99 1.38
N GLU A 38 -18.93 11.66 0.52
CA GLU A 38 -19.82 10.50 0.70
C GLU A 38 -19.06 9.18 0.63
N ASN A 39 -18.17 9.03 -0.35
CA ASN A 39 -17.35 7.84 -0.53
C ASN A 39 -16.37 7.67 0.64
N LEU A 40 -15.70 8.76 1.04
CA LEU A 40 -14.77 8.75 2.17
C LEU A 40 -15.48 8.45 3.49
N MET A 41 -16.62 9.06 3.75
CA MET A 41 -17.40 8.79 4.97
C MET A 41 -17.84 7.34 5.04
N LYS A 42 -18.33 6.78 3.92
CA LYS A 42 -18.75 5.38 3.86
C LYS A 42 -17.62 4.42 4.23
N GLU A 43 -16.40 4.72 3.78
CA GLU A 43 -15.22 3.89 4.07
C GLU A 43 -14.68 4.10 5.48
N LEU A 44 -14.66 5.35 5.97
CA LEU A 44 -14.01 5.69 7.24
C LEU A 44 -14.90 5.40 8.45
N ILE A 45 -16.22 5.63 8.37
CA ILE A 45 -17.14 5.45 9.51
C ILE A 45 -17.02 4.05 10.16
N PRO A 46 -16.99 2.95 9.40
CA PRO A 46 -16.78 1.61 9.94
C PRO A 46 -15.47 1.46 10.74
N LEU A 47 -14.42 2.21 10.37
CA LEU A 47 -13.10 2.14 11.00
C LEU A 47 -12.97 3.03 12.24
N LEU A 48 -13.96 3.87 12.55
CA LEU A 48 -13.91 4.75 13.73
C LEU A 48 -14.29 4.04 15.04
N LYS A 49 -14.80 2.81 14.97
CA LYS A 49 -15.27 2.03 16.13
C LYS A 49 -14.50 0.73 16.24
N ILE A 50 -13.83 0.51 17.37
CA ILE A 50 -12.94 -0.65 17.59
C ILE A 50 -13.73 -1.97 17.61
N GLU A 51 -14.97 -1.92 18.08
CA GLU A 51 -15.90 -3.04 18.12
C GLU A 51 -16.43 -3.46 16.74
N ASN A 52 -16.20 -2.66 15.70
CA ASN A 52 -16.68 -2.98 14.37
C ASN A 52 -15.74 -3.99 13.68
N PRO A 53 -16.25 -5.07 13.05
CA PRO A 53 -15.40 -6.08 12.43
C PRO A 53 -14.43 -5.51 11.39
N GLU A 54 -14.84 -4.51 10.61
CA GLU A 54 -14.00 -3.89 9.59
C GLU A 54 -12.75 -3.22 10.18
N TYR A 55 -12.81 -2.74 11.43
CA TYR A 55 -11.63 -2.23 12.12
C TYR A 55 -10.60 -3.33 12.36
N GLN A 56 -11.03 -4.49 12.86
CA GLN A 56 -10.14 -5.63 13.12
C GLN A 56 -9.60 -6.21 11.81
N GLU A 57 -10.45 -6.35 10.79
CA GLU A 57 -10.01 -6.81 9.46
C GLU A 57 -8.94 -5.89 8.84
N MET A 58 -9.01 -4.58 9.11
CA MET A 58 -8.00 -3.63 8.64
C MET A 58 -6.68 -3.77 9.42
N LEU A 59 -6.72 -4.09 10.72
CA LEU A 59 -5.53 -4.38 11.50
C LEU A 59 -4.85 -5.67 11.01
N ASP A 60 -5.62 -6.75 10.86
CA ASP A 60 -5.11 -8.02 10.33
C ASP A 60 -4.48 -7.84 8.94
N TYR A 61 -5.08 -6.99 8.11
CA TYR A 61 -4.54 -6.62 6.82
C TYR A 61 -3.19 -5.90 6.94
N PHE A 62 -3.04 -4.94 7.85
CA PHE A 62 -1.77 -4.23 8.05
C PHE A 62 -0.69 -5.11 8.68
N ASP A 63 -1.05 -6.07 9.54
CA ASP A 63 -0.12 -7.07 10.03
C ASP A 63 0.42 -7.94 8.89
N LEU A 64 -0.45 -8.32 7.94
CA LEU A 64 -0.03 -9.02 6.72
C LEU A 64 0.90 -8.14 5.87
N VAL A 65 0.58 -6.86 5.68
CA VAL A 65 1.44 -5.92 4.95
C VAL A 65 2.82 -5.81 5.60
N GLU A 66 2.89 -5.65 6.92
CA GLU A 66 4.15 -5.60 7.67
C GLU A 66 4.98 -6.87 7.46
N SER A 67 4.33 -8.04 7.53
CA SER A 67 5.01 -9.33 7.31
C SER A 67 5.65 -9.47 5.91
N LYS A 68 5.14 -8.72 4.92
CA LYS A 68 5.60 -8.76 3.52
C LYS A 68 6.61 -7.67 3.18
N LEU A 69 6.70 -6.58 3.95
CA LEU A 69 7.66 -5.49 3.74
C LEU A 69 9.12 -5.89 4.04
N GLY A 70 9.31 -7.04 4.70
CA GLY A 70 10.63 -7.55 5.06
C GLY A 70 11.17 -6.92 6.34
N THR A 71 12.42 -7.23 6.70
CA THR A 71 13.01 -6.75 7.95
C THR A 71 13.56 -5.33 7.82
N PRO A 72 13.55 -4.55 8.91
CA PRO A 72 14.25 -3.26 8.97
C PRO A 72 15.71 -3.34 8.52
N GLY A 73 16.30 -2.21 8.15
CA GLY A 73 17.70 -2.12 7.74
C GLY A 73 17.96 -2.19 6.23
N ALA A 74 16.94 -1.94 5.41
CA ALA A 74 17.09 -1.91 3.94
C ALA A 74 18.21 -0.94 3.49
N ALA A 75 18.26 0.27 4.06
CA ALA A 75 19.32 1.23 3.76
C ALA A 75 20.71 0.71 4.12
N GLY A 76 20.86 0.03 5.27
CA GLY A 76 22.13 -0.57 5.68
C GLY A 76 22.61 -1.66 4.70
N ARG A 77 21.70 -2.55 4.29
CA ARG A 77 22.00 -3.56 3.26
C ARG A 77 22.45 -2.93 1.94
N VAL A 78 21.85 -1.81 1.54
CA VAL A 78 22.27 -1.08 0.33
C VAL A 78 23.67 -0.49 0.48
N VAL A 79 24.03 0.02 1.67
CA VAL A 79 25.40 0.49 1.95
C VAL A 79 26.41 -0.66 1.82
N GLU A 80 26.11 -1.83 2.39
CA GLU A 80 26.97 -3.01 2.30
C GLU A 80 27.18 -3.46 0.85
N ILE A 81 26.11 -3.48 0.05
CA ILE A 81 26.18 -3.80 -1.39
C ILE A 81 27.02 -2.77 -2.14
N ALA A 82 26.88 -1.48 -1.83
CA ALA A 82 27.66 -0.44 -2.49
C ALA A 82 29.15 -0.57 -2.18
N ASP A 83 29.51 -0.85 -0.91
CA ASP A 83 30.90 -1.05 -0.49
C ASP A 83 31.52 -2.29 -1.16
N SER A 84 30.76 -3.39 -1.32
CA SER A 84 31.27 -4.58 -2.02
C SER A 84 31.58 -4.28 -3.48
N VAL A 85 30.70 -3.58 -4.20
CA VAL A 85 30.91 -3.19 -5.61
C VAL A 85 32.13 -2.28 -5.78
N LEU A 86 32.36 -1.35 -4.84
CA LEU A 86 33.48 -0.42 -4.90
C LEU A 86 34.84 -1.06 -4.59
N ARG A 87 34.86 -2.18 -3.86
CA ARG A 87 36.10 -2.90 -3.49
C ARG A 87 36.48 -4.01 -4.48
N GLU A 88 35.50 -4.51 -5.25
CA GLU A 88 35.71 -5.54 -6.27
C GLU A 88 36.01 -4.96 -7.68
N GLY A 89 35.88 -3.64 -7.87
CA GLY A 89 36.25 -2.92 -9.09
C GLY A 89 37.61 -2.24 -9.01
#